data_AF-A0A955J7I0-F1
#
_entry.id   AF-A0A955J7I0-F1
#
_cell.length_a   1.000
_cell.length_b   1.000
_cell.length_c   1.000
_cell.angle_alpha   90.00
_cell.angle_beta   90.00
_cell.angle_gamma   90.00
#
_symmetry.space_group_name_H-M   'P 1'
#
loop_
_entity.id
_entity.type
_entity.pdbx_description
1 polymer ?
#
loop_
_entity_poly.entity_id
_entity_poly.type
_entity_poly.pdbx_seq_one_letter_code
_entity_poly.pdbx_strand_id
1 'polypeptide(L)'
;MRDRDFEQWLRLHYRTSAGTHLDPRSQSSTLSNCRRVERGEGDLDRHYTTDGLTRVLRRLTDGTAKIRAEGNRERVLSSLKSAVSRYEQFCREWPPGSVPAVSSAPPAVAPAPSPRPRGRQAVGTAKWPRWDPPSADDVLALGRAVARHVRFLAPAVVQAVVEDNERHRTAWDEALAARGIAADRYCWERGACAFPGVRRYAGSAEIARHRKKAGTAPETEFPPDALVTDDNTYPKHLWSYVLRGRPFQQFGPAGYELAHLFDHKDYKNRLGSELEGGEALGARVPYGLFSCASNTVFVPKSLLRPTDHAGLLRGLLQRKALSLYGDFCTLVPPPAAVLAAPMPAWEVEAFEWAPPVEAAEPVERFLAFRGERMHALLQARPA
;
A
#
# COMPACT_ATOMS: atom_id res chain seq x y z
N MET A 1 2.19 25.44 -13.91
CA MET A 1 3.54 25.22 -13.35
C MET A 1 4.35 24.28 -14.24
N ARG A 2 5.69 24.38 -14.22
CA ARG A 2 6.62 23.51 -14.97
C ARG A 2 6.80 22.16 -14.28
N ASP A 3 5.78 21.31 -14.33
CA ASP A 3 5.69 20.05 -13.58
C ASP A 3 6.93 19.15 -13.72
N ARG A 4 7.34 18.85 -14.96
CA ARG A 4 8.45 17.93 -15.25
C ARG A 4 9.79 18.48 -14.77
N ASP A 5 10.04 19.76 -15.02
CA ASP A 5 11.28 20.43 -14.62
C ASP A 5 11.36 20.53 -13.09
N PHE A 6 10.24 20.82 -12.43
CA PHE A 6 10.17 20.90 -10.99
C PHE A 6 10.37 19.54 -10.32
N GLU A 7 9.76 18.48 -10.87
CA GLU A 7 9.99 17.11 -10.41
C GLU A 7 11.45 16.69 -10.57
N GLN A 8 12.06 16.99 -11.70
CA GLN A 8 13.48 16.72 -11.94
C GLN A 8 14.38 17.51 -10.98
N TRP A 9 14.09 18.80 -10.74
CA TRP A 9 14.82 19.62 -9.77
C TRP A 9 14.68 19.06 -8.36
N LEU A 10 13.48 18.67 -7.92
CA LEU A 10 13.26 18.05 -6.60
C LEU A 10 14.08 16.77 -6.42
N ARG A 11 14.20 15.97 -7.49
CA ARG A 11 14.93 14.71 -7.47
C ARG A 11 16.44 14.89 -7.49
N LEU A 12 16.96 15.76 -8.35
CA LEU A 12 18.39 15.81 -8.66
C LEU A 12 19.13 16.96 -7.93
N HIS A 13 18.47 18.08 -7.68
CA HIS A 13 19.13 19.33 -7.27
C HIS A 13 18.69 19.84 -5.91
N TYR A 14 17.41 19.72 -5.57
CA TYR A 14 16.92 20.18 -4.28
C TYR A 14 17.59 19.40 -3.15
N ARG A 15 18.17 20.16 -2.22
CA ARG A 15 18.70 19.64 -0.96
C ARG A 15 17.89 20.27 0.17
N THR A 16 17.49 19.44 1.12
CA THR A 16 16.89 19.92 2.36
C THR A 16 17.91 20.76 3.14
N SER A 17 17.48 21.48 4.19
CA SER A 17 18.42 22.16 5.11
C SER A 17 19.44 21.20 5.75
N ALA A 18 19.17 19.90 5.69
CA ALA A 18 20.06 18.83 6.12
C ALA A 18 21.10 18.41 5.05
N GLY A 19 21.06 18.94 3.84
CA GLY A 19 21.96 18.59 2.73
C GLY A 19 21.57 17.30 2.00
N THR A 20 20.44 16.67 2.34
CA THR A 20 19.97 15.42 1.72
C THR A 20 18.93 15.68 0.64
N HIS A 21 18.78 14.75 -0.30
CA HIS A 21 17.66 14.74 -1.23
C HIS A 21 16.33 14.55 -0.49
N LEU A 22 15.27 15.13 -1.03
CA LEU A 22 13.91 14.89 -0.55
C LEU A 22 13.53 13.44 -0.87
N ASP A 23 12.89 12.71 0.05
CA ASP A 23 12.47 11.34 -0.23
C ASP A 23 11.39 11.30 -1.33
N PRO A 24 11.29 10.22 -2.14
CA PRO A 24 10.36 10.16 -3.27
C PRO A 24 8.91 10.45 -2.90
N ARG A 25 8.46 10.03 -1.71
CA ARG A 25 7.09 10.27 -1.25
C ARG A 25 6.85 11.74 -0.94
N SER A 26 7.83 12.42 -0.35
CA SER A 26 7.79 13.86 -0.11
C SER A 26 7.90 14.68 -1.40
N GLN A 27 8.62 14.18 -2.42
CA GLN A 27 8.63 14.76 -3.77
C GLN A 27 7.23 14.73 -4.40
N SER A 28 6.60 13.54 -4.48
CA SER A 28 5.25 13.39 -5.03
C SER A 28 4.21 14.17 -4.24
N SER A 29 4.34 14.23 -2.90
CA SER A 29 3.47 15.03 -2.04
C SER A 29 3.61 16.53 -2.32
N THR A 30 4.83 17.02 -2.51
CA THR A 30 5.11 18.43 -2.83
C THR A 30 4.52 18.79 -4.20
N LEU A 31 4.72 17.95 -5.22
CA LEU A 31 4.15 18.14 -6.55
C LEU A 31 2.61 18.15 -6.52
N SER A 32 2.01 17.17 -5.84
CA SER A 32 0.56 17.09 -5.68
C SER A 32 -0.03 18.30 -4.94
N ASN A 33 0.68 18.81 -3.93
CA ASN A 33 0.27 20.00 -3.19
C ASN A 33 0.34 21.27 -4.04
N CYS A 34 1.37 21.43 -4.88
CA CYS A 34 1.43 22.54 -5.83
C CYS A 34 0.27 22.49 -6.84
N ARG A 35 -0.03 21.33 -7.43
CA ARG A 35 -1.20 21.13 -8.31
C ARG A 35 -2.51 21.46 -7.61
N ARG A 36 -2.62 21.13 -6.32
CA ARG A 36 -3.81 21.48 -5.51
C ARG A 36 -3.94 22.99 -5.32
N VAL A 37 -2.83 23.71 -5.16
CA VAL A 37 -2.85 25.17 -5.12
C VAL A 37 -3.27 25.74 -6.48
N GLU A 38 -2.76 25.21 -7.60
CA GLU A 38 -3.15 25.67 -8.95
C GLU A 38 -4.65 25.55 -9.22
N ARG A 39 -5.29 24.48 -8.74
CA ARG A 39 -6.75 24.31 -8.85
C ARG A 39 -7.56 25.40 -8.13
N GLY A 40 -7.03 26.01 -7.08
CA GLY A 40 -7.74 27.02 -6.29
C GLY A 40 -7.28 28.46 -6.55
N GLU A 41 -6.00 28.64 -6.88
CA GLU A 41 -5.35 29.95 -6.98
C GLU A 41 -4.96 30.31 -8.42
N GLY A 42 -4.96 29.35 -9.35
CA GLY A 42 -4.49 29.52 -10.73
C GLY A 42 -3.00 29.18 -10.91
N ASP A 43 -2.52 29.28 -12.14
CA ASP A 43 -1.18 28.85 -12.57
C ASP A 43 -0.03 29.49 -11.75
N LEU A 44 0.77 28.64 -11.10
CA LEU A 44 1.87 29.10 -10.25
C LEU A 44 3.00 29.73 -11.05
N ASP A 45 3.22 29.39 -12.32
CA ASP A 45 4.21 30.07 -13.15
C ASP A 45 3.81 31.53 -13.38
N ARG A 46 2.54 31.75 -13.72
CA ARG A 46 1.99 33.09 -13.92
C ARG A 46 2.07 33.91 -12.65
N HIS A 47 1.76 33.33 -11.49
CA HIS A 47 1.90 34.02 -10.21
C HIS A 47 3.38 34.34 -9.90
N TYR A 48 4.30 33.40 -10.13
CA TYR A 48 5.73 33.66 -9.94
C TYR A 48 6.24 34.80 -10.82
N THR A 49 5.88 34.84 -12.11
CA THR A 49 6.23 35.94 -13.01
C THR A 49 5.61 37.28 -12.57
N THR A 50 4.42 37.25 -11.98
CA THR A 50 3.69 38.47 -11.59
C THR A 50 4.24 39.09 -10.30
N ASP A 51 4.49 38.28 -9.27
CA ASP A 51 4.83 38.78 -7.93
C ASP A 51 5.74 37.85 -7.11
N GLY A 52 6.42 36.90 -7.77
CA GLY A 52 7.27 35.91 -7.10
C GLY A 52 6.52 34.98 -6.17
N LEU A 53 5.22 34.74 -6.38
CA LEU A 53 4.33 33.94 -5.51
C LEU A 53 3.98 34.61 -4.17
N THR A 54 4.36 35.87 -3.96
CA THR A 54 4.19 36.58 -2.68
C THR A 54 2.71 36.63 -2.25
N ARG A 55 1.79 36.98 -3.16
CA ARG A 55 0.36 37.06 -2.81
C ARG A 55 -0.25 35.68 -2.54
N VAL A 56 0.19 34.64 -3.26
CA VAL A 56 -0.27 33.26 -3.03
C VAL A 56 0.17 32.77 -1.66
N LEU A 57 1.46 32.96 -1.31
CA LEU A 57 2.00 32.59 0.00
C LEU A 57 1.35 33.37 1.15
N ARG A 58 1.03 34.65 0.95
CA ARG A 58 0.29 35.45 1.92
C ARG A 58 -1.11 34.90 2.14
N ARG A 59 -1.88 34.62 1.07
CA ARG A 59 -3.24 34.04 1.21
C ARG A 59 -3.25 32.67 1.87
N LEU A 60 -2.23 31.85 1.63
CA LEU A 60 -2.04 30.57 2.33
C LEU A 60 -1.73 30.76 3.83
N THR A 61 -0.98 31.82 4.17
CA THR A 61 -0.63 32.16 5.56
C THR A 61 -1.83 32.73 6.32
N ASP A 62 -2.59 33.62 5.68
CA ASP A 62 -3.75 34.29 6.26
C ASP A 62 -5.02 33.42 6.22
N GLY A 63 -4.92 32.23 5.63
CA GLY A 63 -6.03 31.28 5.49
C GLY A 63 -7.15 31.74 4.53
N THR A 64 -6.90 32.78 3.74
CA THR A 64 -7.84 33.36 2.76
C THR A 64 -7.75 32.72 1.37
N ALA A 65 -6.86 31.73 1.19
CA ALA A 65 -6.75 30.98 -0.05
C ALA A 65 -8.03 30.19 -0.37
N LYS A 66 -8.42 30.20 -1.65
CA LYS A 66 -9.64 29.57 -2.18
C LYS A 66 -9.45 28.06 -2.41
N ILE A 67 -8.96 27.36 -1.38
CA ILE A 67 -8.63 25.92 -1.47
C ILE A 67 -9.50 25.15 -0.48
N ARG A 68 -10.23 24.14 -0.98
CA ARG A 68 -11.00 23.20 -0.14
C ARG A 68 -10.03 22.41 0.74
N ALA A 69 -10.22 22.43 2.05
CA ALA A 69 -9.43 21.68 3.02
C ALA A 69 -10.30 20.56 3.63
N GLU A 70 -9.82 19.32 3.56
CA GLU A 70 -10.41 18.17 4.25
C GLU A 70 -9.57 17.88 5.50
N GLY A 71 -10.20 17.86 6.67
CA GLY A 71 -9.52 17.73 7.97
C GLY A 71 -9.02 19.05 8.55
N ASN A 72 -7.94 19.02 9.33
CA ASN A 72 -7.42 20.20 10.00
C ASN A 72 -6.89 21.24 8.98
N ARG A 73 -7.62 22.35 8.84
CA ARG A 73 -7.37 23.41 7.84
C ARG A 73 -5.97 24.04 7.99
N GLU A 74 -5.50 24.27 9.21
CA GLU A 74 -4.19 24.88 9.46
C GLU A 74 -3.05 23.95 9.00
N ARG A 75 -3.17 22.65 9.29
CA ARG A 75 -2.19 21.65 8.85
C ARG A 75 -2.15 21.51 7.33
N VAL A 76 -3.32 21.56 6.68
CA VAL A 76 -3.42 21.55 5.21
C VAL A 76 -2.75 22.79 4.63
N LEU A 77 -3.11 23.99 5.09
CA LEU A 77 -2.54 25.24 4.59
C LEU A 77 -1.02 25.33 4.81
N SER A 78 -0.50 24.84 5.95
CA SER A 78 0.93 24.76 6.22
C SER A 78 1.67 23.84 5.23
N SER A 79 1.06 22.70 4.87
CA SER A 79 1.61 21.77 3.88
C SER A 79 1.61 22.38 2.47
N LEU A 80 0.54 23.10 2.10
CA LEU A 80 0.44 23.81 0.83
C LEU A 80 1.45 24.95 0.73
N LYS A 81 1.58 25.76 1.79
CA LYS A 81 2.58 26.84 1.88
C LYS A 81 4.00 26.29 1.69
N SER A 82 4.32 25.18 2.37
CA SER A 82 5.62 24.53 2.25
C SER A 82 5.91 24.03 0.83
N ALA A 83 4.88 23.59 0.09
CA ALA A 83 5.04 23.17 -1.30
C ALA A 83 5.27 24.38 -2.23
N VAL A 84 4.47 25.44 -2.09
CA VAL A 84 4.61 26.67 -2.88
C VAL A 84 5.96 27.35 -2.64
N SER A 85 6.46 27.39 -1.40
CA SER A 85 7.80 27.93 -1.11
C SER A 85 8.93 27.12 -1.76
N ARG A 86 8.76 25.79 -1.93
CA ARG A 86 9.74 24.98 -2.69
C ARG A 86 9.64 25.24 -4.18
N TYR A 87 8.44 25.45 -4.71
CA TYR A 87 8.25 25.85 -6.09
C TYR A 87 8.86 27.23 -6.38
N GLU A 88 8.70 28.18 -5.45
CA GLU A 88 9.35 29.48 -5.50
C GLU A 88 10.87 29.36 -5.55
N GLN A 89 11.46 28.51 -4.71
CA GLN A 89 12.90 28.23 -4.71
C GLN A 89 13.36 27.64 -6.05
N PHE A 90 12.63 26.66 -6.57
CA PHE A 90 12.88 26.10 -7.91
C PHE A 90 12.90 27.19 -8.99
N CYS A 91 11.91 28.09 -9.01
CA CYS A 91 11.86 29.13 -10.02
C CYS A 91 12.99 30.17 -9.91
N ARG A 92 13.57 30.36 -8.71
CA ARG A 92 14.76 31.21 -8.50
C ARG A 92 16.04 30.51 -8.98
N GLU A 93 16.18 29.22 -8.66
CA GLU A 93 17.38 28.44 -8.97
C GLU A 93 17.41 27.93 -10.41
N TRP A 94 16.25 27.82 -11.06
CA TRP A 94 16.09 27.26 -12.39
C TRP A 94 15.14 28.09 -13.27
N PRO A 95 15.57 29.28 -13.72
CA PRO A 95 14.76 30.12 -14.59
C PRO A 95 14.44 29.41 -15.93
N PRO A 96 13.33 29.76 -16.58
CA PRO A 96 12.94 29.17 -17.87
C PRO A 96 14.05 29.37 -18.92
N GLY A 97 14.44 28.28 -19.61
CA GLY A 97 15.52 28.30 -20.62
C GLY A 97 16.91 27.91 -20.10
N SER A 98 17.07 27.60 -18.82
CA SER A 98 18.33 27.11 -18.25
C SER A 98 18.58 25.64 -18.60
N VAL A 99 19.71 25.32 -19.22
CA VAL A 99 20.20 23.93 -19.41
C VAL A 99 21.02 23.54 -18.16
N PRO A 100 20.81 22.36 -17.54
CA PRO A 100 21.50 21.99 -16.31
C PRO A 100 23.00 21.80 -16.54
N ALA A 101 23.81 22.69 -15.99
CA ALA A 101 25.25 22.48 -15.86
C ALA A 101 25.51 21.46 -14.75
N VAL A 102 26.03 20.29 -15.10
CA VAL A 102 26.55 19.31 -14.14
C VAL A 102 27.85 19.87 -13.58
N SER A 103 27.79 20.58 -12.46
CA SER A 103 28.97 21.21 -11.85
C SER A 103 29.73 20.20 -10.99
N SER A 104 30.94 19.85 -11.44
CA SER A 104 31.97 19.16 -10.68
C SER A 104 32.95 20.19 -10.10
N ALA A 105 32.67 20.74 -8.92
CA ALA A 105 33.65 21.53 -8.17
C ALA A 105 33.40 21.45 -6.65
N PRO A 106 34.46 21.39 -5.81
CA PRO A 106 34.36 21.25 -4.36
C PRO A 106 33.91 22.56 -3.68
N PRO A 107 33.28 22.49 -2.49
CA PRO A 107 32.65 23.65 -1.89
C PRO A 107 33.66 24.62 -1.28
N ALA A 108 33.52 25.89 -1.63
CA ALA A 108 34.22 27.01 -1.02
C ALA A 108 33.68 27.30 0.39
N VAL A 109 34.60 27.64 1.29
CA VAL A 109 34.34 28.03 2.68
C VAL A 109 33.67 29.41 2.73
N ALA A 110 32.54 29.52 3.41
CA ALA A 110 31.87 30.80 3.68
C ALA A 110 32.01 31.22 5.16
N PRO A 111 32.17 32.52 5.46
CA PRO A 111 32.50 33.04 6.79
C PRO A 111 31.29 33.22 7.72
N ALA A 112 31.60 33.43 9.01
CA ALA A 112 30.69 33.36 10.15
C ALA A 112 29.54 34.40 10.16
N PRO A 113 28.35 34.04 10.70
CA PRO A 113 27.22 34.97 10.81
C PRO A 113 27.22 35.77 12.13
N SER A 114 26.94 37.07 12.00
CA SER A 114 26.65 38.02 13.10
C SER A 114 25.29 37.74 13.78
N PRO A 115 25.10 38.15 15.06
CA PRO A 115 23.94 37.73 15.85
C PRO A 115 22.69 38.57 15.57
N ARG A 116 21.53 37.92 15.44
CA ARG A 116 20.19 38.54 15.40
C ARG A 116 19.23 37.87 16.42
N PRO A 117 18.18 38.60 16.85
CA PRO A 117 17.64 38.50 18.20
C PRO A 117 16.67 37.32 18.40
N ARG A 118 16.58 36.90 19.67
CA ARG A 118 15.85 35.75 20.20
C ARG A 118 14.36 35.81 19.89
N GLY A 119 13.92 34.99 18.94
CA GLY A 119 12.51 34.65 18.71
C GLY A 119 12.18 33.27 19.26
N ARG A 120 11.10 33.19 20.05
CA ARG A 120 10.38 32.02 20.59
C ARG A 120 10.99 30.65 20.27
N GLN A 121 11.44 29.97 21.33
CA GLN A 121 11.88 28.56 21.29
C GLN A 121 10.82 27.69 20.61
N ALA A 122 11.10 27.29 19.38
CA ALA A 122 10.57 26.05 18.84
C ALA A 122 10.88 24.95 19.84
N VAL A 123 9.91 24.08 20.14
CA VAL A 123 10.18 22.79 20.79
C VAL A 123 11.33 22.17 20.00
N GLY A 124 12.51 22.12 20.63
CA GLY A 124 13.71 21.72 19.95
C GLY A 124 13.46 20.36 19.32
N THR A 125 13.54 20.29 18.00
CA THR A 125 14.14 19.10 17.42
C THR A 125 15.55 19.14 17.97
N ALA A 126 15.77 18.44 19.09
CA ALA A 126 17.11 18.13 19.53
C ALA A 126 17.89 17.71 18.28
N LYS A 127 19.15 18.14 18.16
CA LYS A 127 20.05 17.65 17.12
C LYS A 127 20.26 16.16 17.37
N TRP A 128 19.27 15.35 16.98
CA TRP A 128 19.34 13.91 17.05
C TRP A 128 20.49 13.49 16.16
N PRO A 129 21.29 12.51 16.59
CA PRO A 129 22.30 11.94 15.73
C PRO A 129 21.61 11.45 14.44
N ARG A 130 22.24 11.73 13.30
CA ARG A 130 21.87 11.01 12.07
C ARG A 130 22.54 9.65 12.18
N TRP A 131 21.74 8.61 12.08
CA TRP A 131 22.22 7.25 11.92
C TRP A 131 22.10 6.89 10.46
N ASP A 132 23.11 6.20 9.94
CA ASP A 132 23.06 5.68 8.60
C ASP A 132 21.94 4.63 8.50
N PRO A 133 21.13 4.65 7.42
CA PRO A 133 20.18 3.57 7.19
C PRO A 133 20.94 2.26 6.87
N PRO A 134 20.30 1.09 7.04
CA PRO A 134 20.86 -0.17 6.59
C PRO A 134 21.26 -0.11 5.12
N SER A 135 22.41 -0.68 4.78
CA SER A 135 22.89 -0.83 3.42
C SER A 135 22.03 -1.80 2.61
N ALA A 136 22.22 -1.86 1.28
CA ALA A 136 21.55 -2.86 0.44
C ALA A 136 21.91 -4.29 0.87
N ASP A 137 23.14 -4.51 1.31
CA ASP A 137 23.63 -5.81 1.80
C ASP A 137 22.97 -6.18 3.14
N ASP A 138 22.76 -5.22 4.03
CA ASP A 138 22.02 -5.43 5.29
C ASP A 138 20.57 -5.85 5.03
N VAL A 139 19.92 -5.21 4.06
CA VAL A 139 18.54 -5.54 3.66
C VAL A 139 18.48 -6.94 3.03
N LEU A 140 19.48 -7.31 2.22
CA LEU A 140 19.59 -8.64 1.65
C LEU A 140 19.83 -9.70 2.74
N ALA A 141 20.71 -9.43 3.71
CA ALA A 141 20.95 -10.30 4.86
C ALA A 141 19.68 -10.50 5.70
N LEU A 142 18.93 -9.42 5.95
CA LEU A 142 17.62 -9.50 6.58
C LEU A 142 16.65 -10.38 5.78
N GLY A 143 16.60 -10.23 4.46
CA GLY A 143 15.77 -11.06 3.59
C GLY A 143 16.11 -12.55 3.72
N ARG A 144 17.41 -12.88 3.75
CA ARG A 144 17.91 -14.26 3.96
C ARG A 144 17.50 -14.83 5.31
N ALA A 145 17.55 -14.02 6.37
CA ALA A 145 17.08 -14.42 7.69
C ALA A 145 15.56 -14.65 7.72
N VAL A 146 14.79 -13.74 7.12
CA VAL A 146 13.31 -13.80 7.12
C VAL A 146 12.79 -15.00 6.33
N ALA A 147 13.35 -15.28 5.14
CA ALA A 147 12.86 -16.33 4.23
C ALA A 147 12.74 -17.71 4.88
N ARG A 148 13.70 -18.07 5.75
CA ARG A 148 13.72 -19.33 6.52
C ARG A 148 12.57 -19.49 7.50
N HIS A 149 11.93 -18.38 7.88
CA HIS A 149 10.89 -18.36 8.88
C HIS A 149 9.52 -18.00 8.33
N VAL A 150 9.38 -17.57 7.08
CA VAL A 150 8.04 -17.38 6.49
C VAL A 150 7.39 -18.74 6.23
N ARG A 151 6.10 -18.85 6.51
CA ARG A 151 5.30 -20.05 6.27
C ARG A 151 4.27 -19.77 5.19
N PHE A 152 4.44 -20.44 4.05
CA PHE A 152 3.50 -20.48 2.94
C PHE A 152 2.60 -21.71 3.08
N LEU A 153 1.41 -21.69 2.47
CA LEU A 153 0.59 -22.90 2.32
C LEU A 153 1.23 -23.84 1.30
N ALA A 154 1.02 -25.14 1.46
CA ALA A 154 1.41 -26.11 0.45
C ALA A 154 0.65 -25.89 -0.87
N PRO A 155 1.29 -26.12 -2.04
CA PRO A 155 0.64 -25.99 -3.35
C PRO A 155 -0.68 -26.75 -3.46
N ALA A 156 -0.75 -27.99 -2.93
CA ALA A 156 -1.97 -28.80 -2.96
C ALA A 156 -3.16 -28.14 -2.25
N VAL A 157 -2.93 -27.41 -1.15
CA VAL A 157 -3.98 -26.68 -0.43
C VAL A 157 -4.52 -25.53 -1.27
N VAL A 158 -3.62 -24.74 -1.87
CA VAL A 158 -4.03 -23.59 -2.71
C VAL A 158 -4.72 -24.08 -3.97
N GLN A 159 -4.21 -25.16 -4.58
CA GLN A 159 -4.80 -25.77 -5.77
C GLN A 159 -6.23 -26.25 -5.50
N ALA A 160 -6.48 -26.92 -4.38
CA ALA A 160 -7.83 -27.35 -4.00
C ALA A 160 -8.81 -26.16 -3.87
N VAL A 161 -8.34 -25.02 -3.35
CA VAL A 161 -9.16 -23.79 -3.29
C VAL A 161 -9.41 -23.22 -4.69
N VAL A 162 -8.41 -23.22 -5.57
CA VAL A 162 -8.55 -22.75 -6.97
C VAL A 162 -9.52 -23.63 -7.74
N GLU A 163 -9.41 -24.95 -7.63
CA GLU A 163 -10.30 -25.90 -8.31
C GLU A 163 -11.75 -25.79 -7.79
N ASP A 164 -11.93 -25.60 -6.49
CA ASP A 164 -13.24 -25.30 -5.90
C ASP A 164 -13.79 -23.95 -6.40
N ASN A 165 -12.92 -22.95 -6.59
CA ASN A 165 -13.32 -21.67 -7.17
C ASN A 165 -13.81 -21.81 -8.60
N GLU A 166 -13.04 -22.50 -9.44
CA GLU A 166 -13.38 -22.73 -10.83
C GLU A 166 -14.69 -23.51 -10.97
N ARG A 167 -14.91 -24.52 -10.11
CA ARG A 167 -16.15 -25.30 -10.07
C ARG A 167 -17.39 -24.44 -9.80
N HIS A 168 -17.27 -23.44 -8.92
CA HIS A 168 -18.39 -22.60 -8.51
C HIS A 168 -18.42 -21.23 -9.18
N ARG A 169 -17.44 -20.92 -10.04
CA ARG A 169 -17.18 -19.56 -10.56
C ARG A 169 -18.42 -18.94 -11.18
N THR A 170 -19.07 -19.65 -12.10
CA THR A 170 -20.28 -19.18 -12.79
C THR A 170 -21.42 -18.90 -11.81
N ALA A 171 -21.70 -19.82 -10.89
CA ALA A 171 -22.79 -19.65 -9.92
C ALA A 171 -22.54 -18.48 -8.96
N TRP A 172 -21.29 -18.29 -8.52
CA TRP A 172 -20.94 -17.14 -7.69
C TRP A 172 -20.92 -15.83 -8.47
N ASP A 173 -20.48 -15.83 -9.72
CA ASP A 173 -20.54 -14.65 -10.60
C ASP A 173 -21.99 -14.17 -10.76
N GLU A 174 -22.90 -15.06 -11.14
CA GLU A 174 -24.33 -14.76 -11.25
C GLU A 174 -24.93 -14.26 -9.93
N ALA A 175 -24.61 -14.92 -8.81
CA ALA A 175 -25.18 -14.58 -7.51
C ALA A 175 -24.63 -13.26 -6.92
N LEU A 176 -23.40 -12.88 -7.28
CA LEU A 176 -22.80 -11.59 -6.92
C LEU A 176 -23.32 -10.48 -7.85
N ALA A 177 -23.40 -10.74 -9.15
CA ALA A 177 -23.95 -9.80 -10.14
C ALA A 177 -25.42 -9.45 -9.85
N ALA A 178 -26.23 -10.43 -9.44
CA ALA A 178 -27.61 -10.23 -9.00
C ALA A 178 -27.74 -9.28 -7.79
N ARG A 179 -26.64 -9.05 -7.05
CA ARG A 179 -26.55 -8.11 -5.92
C ARG A 179 -25.82 -6.81 -6.27
N GLY A 180 -25.52 -6.57 -7.55
CA GLY A 180 -24.76 -5.41 -7.99
C GLY A 180 -23.27 -5.45 -7.60
N ILE A 181 -22.75 -6.62 -7.20
CA ILE A 181 -21.34 -6.80 -6.85
C ILE A 181 -20.59 -7.27 -8.08
N ALA A 182 -19.54 -6.54 -8.46
CA ALA A 182 -18.66 -6.94 -9.57
C ALA A 182 -17.85 -8.19 -9.18
N ALA A 183 -18.20 -9.34 -9.75
CA ALA A 183 -17.62 -10.62 -9.34
C ALA A 183 -16.17 -10.80 -9.79
N ASP A 184 -15.74 -10.11 -10.86
CA ASP A 184 -14.35 -10.08 -11.33
C ASP A 184 -13.34 -9.65 -10.24
N ARG A 185 -13.81 -8.94 -9.21
CA ARG A 185 -13.02 -8.57 -8.03
C ARG A 185 -12.70 -9.74 -7.10
N TYR A 186 -13.43 -10.84 -7.20
CA TYR A 186 -13.38 -11.99 -6.30
C TYR A 186 -13.17 -13.32 -7.02
N CYS A 187 -13.70 -13.44 -8.23
CA CYS A 187 -13.82 -14.66 -9.03
C CYS A 187 -13.18 -14.46 -10.41
N TRP A 188 -11.88 -14.14 -10.46
CA TRP A 188 -11.14 -14.17 -11.72
C TRP A 188 -10.67 -15.59 -12.04
N GLU A 189 -10.37 -15.83 -13.31
CA GLU A 189 -9.92 -17.13 -13.78
C GLU A 189 -8.69 -17.64 -13.04
N ARG A 190 -8.80 -18.85 -12.50
CA ARG A 190 -7.80 -19.52 -11.66
C ARG A 190 -7.40 -18.70 -10.42
N GLY A 191 -8.27 -17.82 -9.94
CA GLY A 191 -8.07 -17.06 -8.70
C GLY A 191 -8.23 -17.93 -7.46
N ALA A 192 -7.53 -17.59 -6.38
CA ALA A 192 -7.56 -18.35 -5.12
C ALA A 192 -8.29 -17.63 -3.98
N CYS A 193 -9.29 -16.78 -4.29
CA CYS A 193 -10.11 -16.14 -3.26
C CYS A 193 -10.81 -17.22 -2.41
N ALA A 194 -10.55 -17.24 -1.10
CA ALA A 194 -11.10 -18.26 -0.21
C ALA A 194 -12.59 -18.02 0.11
N PHE A 195 -13.05 -16.77 0.02
CA PHE A 195 -14.44 -16.38 0.26
C PHE A 195 -14.86 -15.27 -0.70
N PRO A 196 -15.36 -15.62 -1.90
CA PRO A 196 -15.82 -14.65 -2.87
C PRO A 196 -16.94 -13.74 -2.34
N GLY A 197 -16.90 -12.47 -2.71
CA GLY A 197 -17.82 -11.47 -2.18
C GLY A 197 -17.54 -11.03 -0.74
N VAL A 198 -16.54 -11.59 -0.05
CA VAL A 198 -16.15 -11.16 1.30
C VAL A 198 -14.87 -10.33 1.23
N ARG A 199 -14.94 -9.10 1.75
CA ARG A 199 -13.78 -8.19 1.78
C ARG A 199 -13.37 -7.76 3.16
N ARG A 200 -12.10 -7.37 3.29
CA ARG A 200 -11.63 -6.70 4.49
C ARG A 200 -12.17 -5.27 4.56
N TYR A 201 -12.30 -4.74 5.78
CA TYR A 201 -12.53 -3.32 5.96
C TYR A 201 -11.36 -2.46 5.41
N ALA A 202 -11.67 -1.36 4.74
CA ALA A 202 -10.71 -0.45 4.09
C ALA A 202 -10.21 0.67 5.02
N GLY A 203 -10.90 0.93 6.14
CA GLY A 203 -10.52 2.02 7.04
C GLY A 203 -11.23 2.03 8.39
N SER A 204 -10.78 2.96 9.25
CA SER A 204 -11.23 3.09 10.64
C SER A 204 -12.75 3.24 10.79
N ALA A 205 -13.42 3.84 9.80
CA ALA A 205 -14.88 3.99 9.78
C ALA A 205 -15.59 2.64 9.57
N GLU A 206 -15.10 1.79 8.66
CA GLU A 206 -15.61 0.42 8.47
C GLU A 206 -15.31 -0.45 9.71
N ILE A 207 -14.12 -0.31 10.31
CA ILE A 207 -13.76 -1.00 11.56
C ILE A 207 -14.72 -0.63 12.70
N ALA A 208 -14.96 0.67 12.90
CA ALA A 208 -15.85 1.15 13.95
C ALA A 208 -17.29 0.67 13.73
N ARG A 209 -17.74 0.59 12.47
CA ARG A 209 -19.04 0.03 12.10
C ARG A 209 -19.13 -1.47 12.38
N HIS A 210 -18.15 -2.26 11.95
CA HIS A 210 -18.09 -3.69 12.23
C HIS A 210 -18.11 -3.98 13.74
N ARG A 211 -17.42 -3.18 14.55
CA ARG A 211 -17.41 -3.32 16.03
C ARG A 211 -18.73 -2.90 16.69
N LYS A 212 -19.51 -2.02 16.06
CA LYS A 212 -20.79 -1.51 16.60
C LYS A 212 -22.00 -2.34 16.17
N LYS A 213 -21.91 -3.11 15.08
CA LYS A 213 -22.99 -3.98 14.59
C LYS A 213 -22.97 -5.35 15.26
N ALA A 214 -23.48 -5.40 16.48
CA ALA A 214 -24.28 -6.54 16.93
C ALA A 214 -25.77 -6.16 16.74
N GLY A 215 -26.28 -6.21 15.50
CA GLY A 215 -27.70 -6.50 15.26
C GLY A 215 -28.68 -5.47 14.66
N THR A 216 -28.36 -4.21 14.34
CA THR A 216 -29.43 -3.21 14.05
C THR A 216 -29.18 -2.14 12.98
N ALA A 217 -28.24 -2.35 12.07
CA ALA A 217 -27.90 -1.28 11.13
C ALA A 217 -28.60 -1.41 9.76
N PRO A 218 -29.08 -0.28 9.17
CA PRO A 218 -29.84 -0.27 7.93
C PRO A 218 -29.02 -0.66 6.67
N GLU A 219 -29.74 -1.16 5.65
CA GLU A 219 -29.31 -1.54 4.27
C GLU A 219 -28.24 -0.63 3.67
N THR A 220 -28.41 0.68 3.84
CA THR A 220 -27.54 1.72 3.27
C THR A 220 -26.14 1.79 3.90
N GLU A 221 -25.85 0.96 4.90
CA GLU A 221 -24.57 0.92 5.60
C GLU A 221 -23.64 -0.24 5.22
N PHE A 222 -24.07 -1.15 4.35
CA PHE A 222 -23.19 -2.22 3.83
C PHE A 222 -22.29 -1.70 2.70
N PRO A 223 -21.06 -2.23 2.58
CA PRO A 223 -20.22 -1.89 1.44
C PRO A 223 -20.92 -2.30 0.13
N PRO A 224 -21.03 -1.41 -0.86
CA PRO A 224 -21.80 -1.68 -2.09
C PRO A 224 -21.17 -2.78 -2.96
N ASP A 225 -19.99 -3.27 -2.60
CA ASP A 225 -19.17 -4.17 -3.39
C ASP A 225 -18.79 -5.46 -2.67
N ALA A 226 -19.50 -5.82 -1.59
CA ALA A 226 -19.28 -7.06 -0.86
C ALA A 226 -20.56 -7.56 -0.15
N LEU A 227 -20.66 -8.87 0.01
CA LEU A 227 -21.69 -9.53 0.82
C LEU A 227 -21.53 -9.19 2.30
N VAL A 228 -20.28 -9.11 2.77
CA VAL A 228 -19.95 -8.78 4.16
C VAL A 228 -18.50 -8.27 4.26
N THR A 229 -18.21 -7.53 5.33
CA THR A 229 -16.84 -7.15 5.70
C THR A 229 -16.24 -8.11 6.74
N ASP A 230 -14.92 -8.29 6.71
CA ASP A 230 -14.17 -9.21 7.58
C ASP A 230 -12.96 -8.54 8.28
N ASP A 231 -12.56 -9.10 9.42
CA ASP A 231 -11.38 -8.70 10.22
C ASP A 231 -10.18 -9.68 10.09
N ASN A 232 -10.05 -10.27 8.90
CA ASN A 232 -9.21 -11.41 8.56
C ASN A 232 -9.65 -12.73 9.21
N THR A 233 -10.87 -12.86 9.72
CA THR A 233 -11.35 -14.13 10.27
C THR A 233 -11.49 -15.19 9.16
N TYR A 234 -11.94 -14.82 7.97
CA TYR A 234 -12.10 -15.73 6.84
C TYR A 234 -10.80 -16.36 6.32
N PRO A 235 -9.75 -15.60 5.95
CA PRO A 235 -8.46 -16.21 5.59
C PRO A 235 -7.85 -17.01 6.76
N LYS A 236 -8.10 -16.62 8.02
CA LYS A 236 -7.64 -17.40 9.18
C LYS A 236 -8.39 -18.74 9.34
N HIS A 237 -9.62 -18.88 8.85
CA HIS A 237 -10.30 -20.17 8.83
C HIS A 237 -9.51 -21.19 8.01
N LEU A 238 -9.09 -20.84 6.79
CA LEU A 238 -8.25 -21.71 5.94
C LEU A 238 -7.01 -22.19 6.71
N TRP A 239 -6.24 -21.25 7.26
CA TRP A 239 -5.06 -21.59 8.05
C TRP A 239 -5.36 -22.45 9.28
N SER A 240 -6.47 -22.20 9.96
CA SER A 240 -6.87 -23.00 11.12
C SER A 240 -7.27 -24.42 10.74
N TYR A 241 -7.91 -24.63 9.58
CA TYR A 241 -8.20 -25.97 9.08
C TYR A 241 -6.92 -26.69 8.66
N VAL A 242 -6.02 -26.02 7.94
CA VAL A 242 -4.73 -26.57 7.55
C VAL A 242 -3.92 -27.00 8.79
N LEU A 243 -3.88 -26.19 9.84
CA LEU A 243 -3.06 -26.47 11.01
C LEU A 243 -3.74 -27.34 12.08
N ARG A 244 -5.08 -27.32 12.16
CA ARG A 244 -5.83 -27.84 13.32
C ARG A 244 -7.11 -28.60 12.95
N GLY A 245 -7.46 -28.69 11.67
CA GLY A 245 -8.67 -29.38 11.20
C GLY A 245 -10.00 -28.74 11.58
N ARG A 246 -10.01 -27.49 12.07
CA ARG A 246 -11.21 -26.84 12.62
C ARG A 246 -11.24 -25.33 12.40
N PRO A 247 -12.42 -24.68 12.50
CA PRO A 247 -12.54 -23.24 12.36
C PRO A 247 -11.65 -22.47 13.33
N PHE A 248 -11.12 -21.35 12.86
CA PHE A 248 -10.38 -20.37 13.66
C PHE A 248 -11.15 -19.92 14.91
N GLN A 249 -10.49 -19.94 16.07
CA GLN A 249 -11.04 -19.61 17.39
C GLN A 249 -10.39 -18.37 18.01
N GLN A 250 -10.03 -17.37 17.19
CA GLN A 250 -9.41 -16.12 17.65
C GLN A 250 -7.97 -16.25 18.22
N PHE A 251 -7.27 -17.34 17.90
CA PHE A 251 -5.84 -17.48 18.18
C PHE A 251 -5.10 -18.22 17.06
N GLY A 252 -3.88 -17.76 16.76
CA GLY A 252 -2.97 -18.35 15.78
C GLY A 252 -1.75 -18.99 16.42
N PRO A 253 -0.79 -19.49 15.61
CA PRO A 253 0.45 -20.08 16.11
C PRO A 253 1.23 -19.11 17.00
N ALA A 254 1.75 -19.61 18.12
CA ALA A 254 2.55 -18.82 19.05
C ALA A 254 3.79 -18.25 18.35
N GLY A 255 4.07 -16.97 18.56
CA GLY A 255 5.21 -16.29 17.95
C GLY A 255 5.04 -15.90 16.47
N TYR A 256 3.90 -16.19 15.83
CA TYR A 256 3.64 -15.84 14.43
C TYR A 256 2.40 -14.95 14.25
N GLU A 257 2.40 -14.13 13.21
CA GLU A 257 1.23 -13.36 12.77
C GLU A 257 0.95 -13.54 11.27
N LEU A 258 -0.33 -13.42 10.90
CA LEU A 258 -0.77 -13.52 9.51
C LEU A 258 -0.43 -12.21 8.79
N ALA A 259 0.33 -12.30 7.71
CA ALA A 259 0.68 -11.20 6.82
C ALA A 259 0.05 -11.39 5.45
N HIS A 260 -0.19 -10.28 4.76
CA HIS A 260 -0.69 -10.26 3.37
C HIS A 260 0.46 -9.88 2.43
N LEU A 261 0.55 -10.54 1.28
CA LEU A 261 1.58 -10.26 0.28
C LEU A 261 1.24 -9.03 -0.57
N PHE A 262 -0.04 -8.81 -0.83
CA PHE A 262 -0.59 -7.69 -1.59
C PHE A 262 -1.40 -6.76 -0.68
N ASP A 263 -1.41 -5.46 -1.00
CA ASP A 263 -1.98 -4.41 -0.14
C ASP A 263 -3.50 -4.35 -0.22
N HIS A 264 -4.12 -4.08 0.92
CA HIS A 264 -5.57 -4.14 1.13
C HIS A 264 -6.22 -2.84 1.61
N LYS A 265 -5.48 -1.73 1.61
CA LYS A 265 -5.96 -0.45 2.12
C LYS A 265 -5.87 0.60 1.03
N ASP A 266 -6.89 1.43 0.94
CA ASP A 266 -6.88 2.60 0.04
C ASP A 266 -5.75 3.57 0.41
N TYR A 267 -5.46 3.69 1.71
CA TYR A 267 -4.35 4.49 2.21
C TYR A 267 -3.02 3.74 2.07
N LYS A 268 -2.09 4.31 1.28
CA LYS A 268 -0.78 3.74 0.93
C LYS A 268 -0.89 2.42 0.14
N ASN A 269 -1.91 2.28 -0.71
CA ASN A 269 -1.99 1.16 -1.64
C ASN A 269 -0.75 1.13 -2.55
N ARG A 270 0.05 0.07 -2.47
CA ARG A 270 1.28 -0.11 -3.26
C ARG A 270 1.09 -0.93 -4.53
N LEU A 271 -0.13 -1.39 -4.85
CA LEU A 271 -0.38 -2.23 -6.02
C LEU A 271 0.12 -1.59 -7.33
N GLY A 272 -0.07 -0.28 -7.51
CA GLY A 272 0.41 0.44 -8.71
C GLY A 272 1.94 0.49 -8.86
N SER A 273 2.69 0.39 -7.77
CA SER A 273 4.16 0.42 -7.78
C SER A 273 4.82 -0.96 -7.64
N GLU A 274 4.08 -1.95 -7.15
CA GLU A 274 4.60 -3.30 -6.86
C GLU A 274 4.16 -4.36 -7.87
N LEU A 275 3.22 -4.03 -8.76
CA LEU A 275 2.76 -4.91 -9.83
C LEU A 275 2.96 -4.24 -11.19
N GLU A 276 3.38 -5.03 -12.17
CA GLU A 276 3.24 -4.66 -13.57
C GLU A 276 1.75 -4.56 -13.90
N GLY A 277 1.33 -3.52 -14.62
CA GLY A 277 -0.09 -3.26 -14.91
C GLY A 277 -0.94 -2.91 -13.67
N GLY A 278 -0.34 -2.73 -12.49
CA GLY A 278 -1.07 -2.47 -11.24
C GLY A 278 -1.88 -1.16 -11.25
N GLU A 279 -1.50 -0.18 -12.06
CA GLU A 279 -2.26 1.06 -12.31
C GLU A 279 -3.69 0.76 -12.81
N ALA A 280 -3.85 -0.27 -13.65
CA ALA A 280 -5.16 -0.70 -14.15
C ALA A 280 -6.05 -1.29 -13.04
N LEU A 281 -5.44 -1.83 -11.99
CA LEU A 281 -6.14 -2.28 -10.78
C LEU A 281 -6.43 -1.12 -9.81
N GLY A 282 -5.75 0.03 -9.93
CA GLY A 282 -5.87 1.15 -9.00
C GLY A 282 -7.28 1.77 -8.92
N ALA A 283 -8.06 1.70 -10.01
CA ALA A 283 -9.46 2.11 -10.04
C ALA A 283 -10.43 1.01 -9.57
N ARG A 284 -9.95 -0.24 -9.45
CA ARG A 284 -10.70 -1.45 -9.09
C ARG A 284 -9.89 -2.24 -8.06
N VAL A 285 -9.81 -1.74 -6.82
CA VAL A 285 -9.12 -2.47 -5.75
C VAL A 285 -9.67 -3.90 -5.71
N PRO A 286 -8.87 -4.94 -5.97
CA PRO A 286 -9.41 -6.29 -6.03
C PRO A 286 -9.57 -6.80 -4.60
N TYR A 287 -10.77 -6.63 -4.07
CA TYR A 287 -11.06 -6.97 -2.70
C TYR A 287 -10.97 -8.47 -2.41
N GLY A 288 -11.12 -9.32 -3.44
CA GLY A 288 -10.90 -10.76 -3.36
C GLY A 288 -9.46 -11.17 -3.08
N LEU A 289 -8.48 -10.31 -3.38
CA LEU A 289 -7.07 -10.58 -3.02
C LEU A 289 -6.90 -10.69 -1.50
N PHE A 290 -7.74 -10.04 -0.69
CA PHE A 290 -7.53 -9.97 0.77
C PHE A 290 -8.02 -11.19 1.51
N SER A 291 -8.95 -11.93 0.91
CA SER A 291 -9.43 -13.21 1.39
C SER A 291 -8.77 -14.37 0.64
N CYS A 292 -7.65 -14.14 -0.06
CA CYS A 292 -7.05 -15.11 -0.99
C CYS A 292 -6.08 -16.08 -0.31
N ALA A 293 -6.20 -17.38 -0.62
CA ALA A 293 -5.33 -18.43 -0.11
C ALA A 293 -3.86 -18.20 -0.50
N SER A 294 -3.62 -17.71 -1.72
CA SER A 294 -2.26 -17.41 -2.22
C SER A 294 -1.70 -16.07 -1.74
N ASN A 295 -2.50 -15.21 -1.09
CA ASN A 295 -2.08 -13.89 -0.63
C ASN A 295 -1.74 -13.84 0.89
N THR A 296 -1.77 -14.96 1.60
CA THR A 296 -1.53 -14.95 3.04
C THR A 296 -0.40 -15.88 3.45
N VAL A 297 0.39 -15.44 4.43
CA VAL A 297 1.52 -16.18 5.00
C VAL A 297 1.59 -15.95 6.50
N PHE A 298 2.21 -16.87 7.23
CA PHE A 298 2.61 -16.61 8.62
C PHE A 298 4.06 -16.13 8.67
N VAL A 299 4.30 -15.05 9.41
CA VAL A 299 5.64 -14.49 9.66
C VAL A 299 5.90 -14.40 11.18
N PRO A 300 7.15 -14.55 11.65
CA PRO A 300 7.46 -14.39 13.07
C PRO A 300 7.20 -12.96 13.55
N LYS A 301 6.55 -12.82 14.72
CA LYS A 301 6.30 -11.53 15.38
C LYS A 301 7.57 -10.83 15.86
N SER A 302 8.61 -11.61 16.14
CA SER A 302 9.92 -11.13 16.61
C SER A 302 10.75 -10.52 15.50
N LEU A 303 10.41 -10.78 14.23
CA LEU A 303 11.06 -10.16 13.10
C LEU A 303 10.32 -8.87 12.75
N LEU A 304 11.08 -7.83 12.40
CA LEU A 304 10.52 -6.57 11.92
C LEU A 304 9.59 -6.85 10.75
N ARG A 305 8.34 -6.36 10.79
CA ARG A 305 7.30 -6.69 9.79
C ARG A 305 7.83 -6.55 8.37
N PRO A 306 8.16 -7.67 7.71
CA PRO A 306 8.94 -7.62 6.47
C PRO A 306 8.13 -7.00 5.31
N THR A 307 6.80 -6.96 5.44
CA THR A 307 5.84 -6.49 4.44
C THR A 307 5.54 -4.99 4.50
N ASP A 308 5.88 -4.31 5.59
CA ASP A 308 5.36 -2.96 5.84
C ASP A 308 6.31 -1.86 5.36
N HIS A 309 7.63 -2.13 5.28
CA HIS A 309 8.64 -1.10 4.98
C HIS A 309 9.79 -1.53 4.05
N ALA A 310 9.87 -2.79 3.61
CA ALA A 310 10.92 -3.28 2.72
C ALA A 310 10.34 -3.81 1.40
N GLY A 311 10.25 -2.95 0.38
CA GLY A 311 9.65 -3.30 -0.92
C GLY A 311 10.34 -4.49 -1.60
N LEU A 312 11.67 -4.59 -1.48
CA LEU A 312 12.44 -5.73 -2.02
C LEU A 312 12.04 -7.06 -1.38
N LEU A 313 11.87 -7.07 -0.06
CA LEU A 313 11.49 -8.27 0.68
C LEU A 313 10.04 -8.67 0.40
N ARG A 314 9.13 -7.70 0.32
CA ARG A 314 7.75 -7.98 -0.06
C ARG A 314 7.65 -8.51 -1.50
N GLY A 315 8.36 -7.92 -2.45
CA GLY A 315 8.47 -8.43 -3.81
C GLY A 315 9.04 -9.84 -3.86
N LEU A 316 10.04 -10.15 -3.03
CA LEU A 316 10.57 -11.51 -2.88
C LEU A 316 9.49 -12.49 -2.41
N LEU A 317 8.67 -12.13 -1.42
CA LEU A 317 7.58 -12.99 -0.96
C LEU A 317 6.48 -13.18 -2.01
N GLN A 318 6.16 -12.14 -2.79
CA GLN A 318 5.22 -12.22 -3.91
C GLN A 318 5.75 -13.15 -5.01
N ARG A 319 7.03 -13.03 -5.38
CA ARG A 319 7.69 -13.95 -6.32
C ARG A 319 7.77 -15.37 -5.78
N LYS A 320 7.99 -15.55 -4.47
CA LYS A 320 7.94 -16.87 -3.85
C LYS A 320 6.56 -17.49 -3.99
N ALA A 321 5.49 -16.74 -3.73
CA ALA A 321 4.13 -17.23 -3.98
C ALA A 321 3.90 -17.57 -5.46
N LEU A 322 4.41 -16.74 -6.38
CA LEU A 322 4.33 -17.03 -7.82
C LEU A 322 5.07 -18.33 -8.16
N SER A 323 6.26 -18.57 -7.61
CA SER A 323 7.02 -19.82 -7.85
C SER A 323 6.32 -21.07 -7.31
N LEU A 324 5.50 -20.93 -6.27
CA LEU A 324 4.79 -22.06 -5.66
C LEU A 324 3.46 -22.37 -6.34
N TYR A 325 2.78 -21.34 -6.84
CA TYR A 325 1.38 -21.46 -7.26
C TYR A 325 1.12 -21.05 -8.71
N GLY A 326 2.05 -20.38 -9.38
CA GLY A 326 1.84 -19.74 -10.69
C GLY A 326 1.41 -20.68 -11.81
N ASP A 327 1.78 -21.96 -11.72
CA ASP A 327 1.38 -22.98 -12.70
C ASP A 327 -0.13 -23.26 -12.67
N PHE A 328 -0.78 -23.10 -11.50
CA PHE A 328 -2.19 -23.40 -11.30
C PHE A 328 -3.06 -22.24 -10.81
N CYS A 329 -2.47 -21.17 -10.30
CA CYS A 329 -3.14 -20.03 -9.69
C CYS A 329 -2.77 -18.73 -10.40
N THR A 330 -3.76 -17.97 -10.82
CA THR A 330 -3.60 -16.56 -11.19
C THR A 330 -3.55 -15.73 -9.91
N LEU A 331 -2.35 -15.37 -9.43
CA LEU A 331 -2.18 -14.72 -8.12
C LEU A 331 -2.85 -13.34 -8.01
N VAL A 332 -2.84 -12.57 -9.11
CA VAL A 332 -3.40 -11.22 -9.20
C VAL A 332 -4.32 -11.11 -10.41
N PRO A 333 -5.40 -10.32 -10.37
CA PRO A 333 -6.31 -10.20 -11.49
C PRO A 333 -5.61 -9.63 -12.74
N PRO A 334 -5.91 -10.14 -13.94
CA PRO A 334 -5.42 -9.55 -15.19
C PRO A 334 -5.83 -8.07 -15.34
N PRO A 335 -5.01 -7.24 -16.01
CA PRO A 335 -3.75 -7.59 -16.68
C PRO A 335 -2.52 -7.52 -15.76
N ALA A 336 -2.70 -7.46 -14.43
CA ALA A 336 -1.57 -7.26 -13.54
C ALA A 336 -0.67 -8.49 -13.42
N ALA A 337 0.61 -8.27 -13.13
CA ALA A 337 1.58 -9.33 -12.90
C ALA A 337 2.56 -8.95 -11.78
N VAL A 338 3.14 -9.97 -11.13
CA VAL A 338 4.21 -9.78 -10.14
C VAL A 338 5.48 -9.35 -10.87
N LEU A 339 6.13 -8.30 -10.36
CA LEU A 339 7.39 -7.81 -10.93
C LEU A 339 8.53 -8.82 -10.80
N ALA A 340 9.35 -8.90 -11.85
CA ALA A 340 10.60 -9.67 -11.85
C ALA A 340 11.57 -9.21 -10.75
N ALA A 341 12.55 -10.06 -10.42
CA ALA A 341 13.56 -9.66 -9.45
C ALA A 341 14.40 -8.50 -10.01
N PRO A 342 14.74 -7.50 -9.18
CA PRO A 342 15.53 -6.36 -9.64
C PRO A 342 17.00 -6.71 -9.90
N MET A 343 17.47 -7.85 -9.37
CA MET A 343 18.83 -8.36 -9.55
C MET A 343 18.92 -9.83 -9.12
N PRO A 344 19.92 -10.59 -9.60
CA PRO A 344 20.08 -12.02 -9.31
C PRO A 344 20.10 -12.38 -7.82
N ALA A 345 20.64 -11.50 -6.96
CA ALA A 345 20.68 -11.72 -5.52
C ALA A 345 19.30 -11.75 -4.85
N TRP A 346 18.26 -11.25 -5.53
CA TRP A 346 16.87 -11.18 -5.09
C TRP A 346 15.95 -12.19 -5.81
N GLU A 347 16.53 -13.13 -6.57
CA GLU A 347 15.82 -14.29 -7.13
C GLU A 347 15.42 -15.26 -6.02
N VAL A 348 14.32 -15.97 -6.20
CA VAL A 348 13.73 -16.83 -5.16
C VAL A 348 14.70 -17.95 -4.76
N GLU A 349 15.43 -18.48 -5.74
CA GLU A 349 16.41 -19.57 -5.61
C GLU A 349 17.64 -19.16 -4.81
N ALA A 350 17.90 -17.85 -4.70
CA ALA A 350 19.00 -17.33 -3.90
C ALA A 350 18.73 -17.41 -2.38
N PHE A 351 17.53 -17.81 -1.95
CA PHE A 351 17.11 -17.85 -0.55
C PHE A 351 16.79 -19.27 -0.11
N GLU A 352 17.10 -19.54 1.17
CA GLU A 352 16.65 -20.76 1.83
C GLU A 352 15.26 -20.52 2.42
N TRP A 353 14.31 -21.36 2.02
CA TRP A 353 12.91 -21.23 2.42
C TRP A 353 12.52 -22.32 3.40
N ALA A 354 11.61 -21.98 4.32
CA ALA A 354 10.92 -23.00 5.07
C ALA A 354 10.09 -23.90 4.14
N PRO A 355 9.91 -25.18 4.48
CA PRO A 355 8.96 -26.02 3.78
C PRO A 355 7.54 -25.42 3.87
N PRO A 356 6.73 -25.49 2.80
CA PRO A 356 5.32 -25.13 2.84
C PRO A 356 4.56 -25.92 3.90
N VAL A 357 3.49 -25.32 4.42
CA VAL A 357 2.64 -25.92 5.45
C VAL A 357 1.60 -26.80 4.76
N GLU A 358 1.77 -28.11 4.95
CA GLU A 358 0.80 -29.13 4.54
C GLU A 358 -0.45 -29.09 5.42
N ALA A 359 -1.56 -29.60 4.89
CA ALA A 359 -2.77 -29.75 5.67
C ALA A 359 -2.65 -30.94 6.65
N ALA A 360 -2.89 -30.69 7.92
CA ALA A 360 -2.94 -31.72 8.97
C ALA A 360 -4.16 -32.65 8.82
N GLU A 361 -5.18 -32.20 8.08
CA GLU A 361 -6.47 -32.85 7.85
C GLU A 361 -6.90 -32.60 6.39
N PRO A 362 -7.89 -33.33 5.85
CA PRO A 362 -8.37 -33.12 4.48
C PRO A 362 -8.86 -31.69 4.27
N VAL A 363 -8.30 -30.99 3.26
CA VAL A 363 -8.69 -29.62 2.84
C VAL A 363 -10.20 -29.54 2.53
N GLU A 364 -10.80 -30.67 2.20
CA GLU A 364 -12.23 -30.91 1.99
C GLU A 364 -13.07 -30.45 3.18
N ARG A 365 -12.59 -30.56 4.43
CA ARG A 365 -13.32 -30.03 5.59
C ARG A 365 -13.42 -28.51 5.56
N PHE A 366 -12.34 -27.84 5.15
CA PHE A 366 -12.39 -26.39 4.92
C PHE A 366 -13.34 -26.05 3.78
N LEU A 367 -13.27 -26.78 2.66
CA LEU A 367 -14.14 -26.54 1.50
C LEU A 367 -15.63 -26.75 1.84
N ALA A 368 -15.97 -27.76 2.65
CA ALA A 368 -17.33 -27.98 3.14
C ALA A 368 -17.81 -26.80 4.01
N PHE A 369 -17.02 -26.42 5.02
CA PHE A 369 -17.31 -25.25 5.86
C PHE A 369 -17.46 -23.97 5.04
N ARG A 370 -16.57 -23.77 4.07
CA ARG A 370 -16.60 -22.64 3.15
C ARG A 370 -17.87 -22.65 2.31
N GLY A 371 -18.26 -23.80 1.76
CA GLY A 371 -19.48 -23.99 0.99
C GLY A 371 -20.73 -23.62 1.80
N GLU A 372 -20.84 -24.09 3.03
CA GLU A 372 -21.93 -23.72 3.94
C GLU A 372 -21.98 -22.20 4.22
N ARG A 373 -20.81 -21.58 4.45
CA ARG A 373 -20.73 -20.13 4.66
C ARG A 373 -21.11 -19.34 3.42
N MET A 374 -20.61 -19.74 2.25
CA MET A 374 -20.96 -19.10 0.98
C MET A 374 -22.44 -19.24 0.68
N HIS A 375 -23.02 -20.43 0.90
CA HIS A 375 -24.45 -20.65 0.75
C HIS A 375 -25.26 -19.72 1.67
N ALA A 376 -24.90 -19.63 2.96
CA ALA A 376 -25.57 -18.73 3.90
C ALA A 376 -25.48 -17.25 3.48
N LEU A 377 -24.30 -16.79 3.05
CA LEU A 377 -24.10 -15.42 2.56
C LEU A 377 -24.90 -15.13 1.29
N LEU A 378 -25.03 -16.12 0.40
CA LEU A 378 -25.78 -16.00 -0.85
C LEU A 378 -27.29 -16.25 -0.70
N GLN A 379 -27.76 -16.79 0.42
CA GLN A 379 -29.18 -16.93 0.75
C GLN A 379 -29.70 -15.79 1.63
N ALA A 380 -28.82 -15.11 2.36
CA ALA A 380 -29.17 -13.87 3.01
C ALA A 380 -29.76 -12.92 1.95
N ARG A 381 -31.03 -12.55 2.13
CA ARG A 381 -31.69 -11.55 1.28
C ARG A 381 -30.85 -10.27 1.29
N PRO A 382 -30.81 -9.49 0.19
CA PRO A 382 -30.30 -8.13 0.25
C PRO A 382 -30.98 -7.47 1.44
N ALA A 383 -30.16 -6.98 2.35
CA ALA A 383 -30.53 -6.39 3.61
C ALA A 383 -29.59 -5.23 3.87
#